data_AF-A0A922ZU86-F1
#
_entry.id   AF-A0A922ZU86-F1
#
_cell.length_a   1.000
_cell.length_b   1.000
_cell.length_c   1.000
_cell.angle_alpha   90.00
_cell.angle_beta   90.00
_cell.angle_gamma   90.00
#
_symmetry.space_group_name_H-M   'P 1'
#
loop_
_entity.id
_entity.type
_entity.pdbx_description
1 polymer ?
#
loop_
_entity_poly.entity_id
_entity_poly.type
_entity_poly.pdbx_seq_one_letter_code
_entity_poly.pdbx_strand_id
1 'polypeptide(L)'
;MLRQQKRGHTLNIHKVLALVACFVIGYLIWSTVAALVYLGKADRLVTRTFAELQRVSAQTLEQQKAMQYHATKAYVEKVAREDMLMSKKGDTVILFPVDRTVPEPVSPEPTGLPRALSQLITWVKGWF
;
A
#
# COMPACT_ATOMS: atom_id res chain seq x y z
N MET A 1 24.17 60.41 47.40
CA MET A 1 24.62 59.15 46.76
C MET A 1 23.51 58.26 46.17
N LEU A 2 22.21 58.58 46.32
CA LEU A 2 21.09 57.73 45.82
C LEU A 2 20.87 57.68 44.30
N ARG A 3 21.48 58.57 43.51
CA ARG A 3 21.26 58.64 42.04
C ARG A 3 22.05 57.61 41.23
N GLN A 4 23.22 57.16 41.70
CA GLN A 4 24.02 56.17 40.97
C GLN A 4 23.48 54.75 41.09
N GLN A 5 22.88 54.39 42.23
CA GLN A 5 22.33 53.06 42.45
C GLN A 5 21.11 52.77 41.54
N LYS A 6 20.29 53.79 41.24
CA LYS A 6 19.16 53.65 40.29
C LYS A 6 19.61 53.38 38.84
N ARG A 7 20.73 53.96 38.39
CA ARG A 7 21.24 53.77 37.02
C ARG A 7 21.79 52.36 36.77
N GLY A 8 22.43 51.74 37.77
CA GLY A 8 22.89 50.36 37.66
C GLY A 8 21.73 49.35 37.57
N HIS A 9 20.67 49.59 38.32
CA HIS A 9 19.49 48.72 38.33
C HIS A 9 18.69 48.80 37.02
N THR A 10 18.56 49.99 36.42
CA THR A 10 17.90 50.15 35.11
C THR A 10 18.68 49.51 33.97
N LEU A 11 20.02 49.52 34.04
CA LEU A 11 20.88 48.90 33.02
C LEU A 11 20.79 47.37 33.08
N ASN A 12 20.72 46.79 34.28
CA ASN A 12 20.49 45.36 34.47
C ASN A 12 19.10 44.92 33.99
N ILE A 13 18.07 45.73 34.23
CA ILE A 13 16.72 45.46 33.71
C ILE A 13 16.73 45.43 32.17
N HIS A 14 17.42 46.36 31.51
CA HIS A 14 17.52 46.37 30.04
C HIS A 14 18.22 45.12 29.49
N LYS A 15 19.27 44.64 30.17
CA LYS A 15 19.96 43.39 29.78
C LYS A 15 19.07 42.16 29.95
N VAL A 16 18.31 42.09 31.04
CA VAL A 16 17.35 41.01 31.28
C VAL A 16 16.22 41.06 30.24
N LEU A 17 15.70 42.25 29.95
CA LEU A 17 14.64 42.43 28.95
C LEU A 17 15.13 42.06 27.54
N ALA A 18 16.38 42.38 27.20
CA ALA A 18 17.00 41.98 25.94
C ALA A 18 17.18 40.45 25.84
N LEU A 19 17.60 39.78 26.92
CA LEU A 19 17.71 38.32 26.96
C LEU A 19 16.35 37.65 26.80
N VAL A 20 15.32 38.14 27.50
CA VAL A 20 13.95 37.64 27.36
C VAL A 20 13.43 37.87 25.95
N ALA A 21 13.64 39.05 25.37
CA ALA A 21 13.26 39.34 23.99
C ALA A 21 13.95 38.40 23.00
N CYS A 22 15.24 38.12 23.19
CA CYS A 22 15.99 37.18 22.36
C CYS A 22 15.42 35.76 22.44
N PHE A 23 15.06 35.32 23.66
CA PHE A 23 14.42 34.02 23.88
C PHE A 23 13.05 33.92 23.20
N VAL A 24 12.24 34.98 23.29
CA VAL A 24 10.91 35.05 22.65
C VAL A 24 11.04 35.01 21.12
N ILE A 25 12.00 35.76 20.56
CA ILE A 25 12.27 35.74 19.11
C ILE A 25 12.73 34.35 18.66
N GLY A 26 13.67 33.73 19.38
CA GLY A 26 14.13 32.37 19.10
C GLY A 26 12.98 31.35 19.16
N TYR A 27 12.11 31.46 20.15
CA TYR A 27 10.92 30.62 20.28
C TYR A 27 9.93 30.80 19.12
N LEU A 28 9.67 32.03 18.69
CA LEU A 28 8.79 32.31 17.56
C LEU A 28 9.36 31.74 16.25
N ILE A 29 10.66 31.84 16.03
CA ILE A 29 11.34 31.23 14.88
C ILE A 29 11.23 29.70 14.93
N TRP A 30 11.49 29.10 16.09
CA TRP A 30 11.36 27.64 16.25
C TRP A 30 9.92 27.16 16.00
N SER A 31 8.94 27.87 16.55
CA SER A 31 7.52 27.55 16.40
C SER A 31 7.05 27.64 14.95
N THR A 32 7.53 28.62 14.19
CA THR A 32 7.18 28.77 12.76
C THR A 32 7.84 27.68 11.91
N VAL A 33 9.10 27.34 12.18
CA VAL A 33 9.78 26.20 11.51
C VAL A 33 9.06 24.88 11.82
N ALA A 34 8.68 24.64 13.07
CA ALA A 34 7.91 23.45 13.44
C ALA A 34 6.57 23.38 12.70
N ALA A 35 5.83 24.49 12.63
CA ALA A 35 4.57 24.57 11.90
C ALA A 35 4.75 24.26 10.40
N LEU A 36 5.79 24.81 9.76
CA LEU A 36 6.12 24.53 8.36
C LEU A 36 6.45 23.06 8.11
N VAL A 37 7.20 22.42 9.01
CA VAL A 37 7.52 20.99 8.92
C VAL A 37 6.27 20.13 9.09
N TYR A 38 5.37 20.49 10.01
CA TYR A 38 4.09 19.81 10.17
C TYR A 38 3.20 19.94 8.93
N LEU A 39 3.13 21.15 8.34
CA LEU A 39 2.37 21.40 7.12
C LEU A 39 2.94 20.58 5.94
N GLY A 40 4.26 20.55 5.77
CA GLY A 40 4.91 19.77 4.72
C GLY A 40 4.75 18.26 4.88
N LYS A 41 4.64 17.74 6.12
CA LYS A 41 4.34 16.33 6.37
C LYS A 41 2.89 15.99 6.04
N ALA A 42 1.94 16.86 6.37
CA ALA A 42 0.54 16.68 6.00
C ALA A 42 0.37 16.65 4.46
N ASP A 43 1.06 17.55 3.76
CA ASP A 43 0.98 17.66 2.30
C ASP A 43 1.54 16.42 1.58
N ARG A 44 2.62 15.84 2.12
CA ARG A 44 3.20 14.57 1.62
C ARG A 44 2.31 13.36 1.86
N LEU A 45 1.55 13.34 2.95
CA LEU A 45 0.59 12.27 3.21
C LEU A 45 -0.60 12.36 2.26
N VAL A 46 -1.12 13.58 2.02
CA VAL A 46 -2.23 13.81 1.09
C VAL A 46 -1.85 13.45 -0.34
N THR A 47 -0.65 13.81 -0.81
CA THR A 47 -0.23 13.44 -2.17
C THR A 47 -0.07 11.93 -2.36
N ARG A 48 0.41 11.21 -1.33
CA ARG A 48 0.52 9.74 -1.38
C ARG A 48 -0.85 9.06 -1.42
N THR A 49 -1.77 9.49 -0.56
CA THR A 49 -3.12 8.91 -0.55
C THR A 49 -3.89 9.23 -1.83
N PHE A 50 -3.70 10.43 -2.41
CA PHE A 50 -4.30 10.78 -3.70
C PHE A 50 -3.75 9.92 -4.85
N ALA A 51 -2.44 9.63 -4.85
CA ALA A 51 -1.82 8.75 -5.84
C ALA A 51 -2.28 7.29 -5.69
N GLU A 52 -2.47 6.81 -4.47
CA GLU A 52 -3.04 5.49 -4.20
C GLU A 52 -4.50 5.40 -4.65
N LEU A 53 -5.32 6.42 -4.36
CA LEU A 53 -6.71 6.50 -4.80
C LEU A 53 -6.83 6.51 -6.34
N GLN A 54 -5.94 7.22 -7.04
CA GLN A 54 -5.91 7.21 -8.51
C GLN A 54 -5.55 5.85 -9.10
N ARG A 55 -4.65 5.10 -8.45
CA ARG A 55 -4.31 3.73 -8.89
C ARG A 55 -5.45 2.76 -8.65
N VAL A 56 -6.08 2.84 -7.48
CA VAL A 56 -7.23 2.00 -7.13
C VAL A 56 -8.42 2.31 -8.04
N SER A 57 -8.69 3.58 -8.35
CA SER A 57 -9.79 3.96 -9.25
C SER A 57 -9.57 3.48 -10.69
N ALA A 58 -8.33 3.49 -11.19
CA ALA A 58 -8.01 2.91 -12.49
C ALA A 58 -8.25 1.39 -12.52
N GLN A 59 -7.82 0.68 -11.48
CA GLN A 59 -8.02 -0.77 -11.34
C GLN A 59 -9.50 -1.16 -11.22
N THR A 60 -10.30 -0.41 -10.46
CA THR A 60 -11.73 -0.70 -10.32
C THR A 60 -12.51 -0.46 -11.61
N LEU A 61 -12.08 0.50 -12.43
CA LEU A 61 -12.71 0.78 -13.72
C LEU A 61 -12.44 -0.34 -14.74
N GLU A 62 -11.22 -0.88 -14.76
CA GLU A 62 -10.89 -2.07 -15.56
C GLU A 62 -11.63 -3.32 -15.09
N GLN A 63 -11.69 -3.54 -13.77
CA GLN A 63 -12.46 -4.64 -13.19
C GLN A 63 -13.96 -4.51 -13.46
N GLN A 64 -14.54 -3.32 -13.38
CA GLN A 64 -15.94 -3.09 -13.74
C GLN A 64 -16.21 -3.39 -15.21
N LYS A 65 -15.32 -3.00 -16.13
CA LYS A 65 -15.45 -3.33 -17.56
C LYS A 65 -15.37 -4.83 -17.80
N ALA A 66 -14.47 -5.53 -17.12
CA ALA A 66 -14.37 -6.98 -17.20
C ALA A 66 -15.63 -7.66 -16.67
N MET A 67 -16.14 -7.25 -15.49
CA MET A 67 -17.39 -7.77 -14.93
C MET A 67 -18.59 -7.49 -15.85
N GLN A 68 -18.68 -6.29 -16.44
CA GLN A 68 -19.73 -5.96 -17.41
C GLN A 68 -19.65 -6.86 -18.64
N TYR A 69 -18.46 -7.13 -19.16
CA TYR A 69 -18.26 -8.06 -20.28
C TYR A 69 -18.70 -9.49 -19.90
N HIS A 70 -18.33 -9.97 -18.71
CA HIS A 70 -18.77 -11.28 -18.20
C HIS A 70 -20.29 -11.38 -18.00
N ALA A 71 -20.96 -10.26 -17.70
CA ALA A 71 -22.42 -10.20 -17.60
C ALA A 71 -23.13 -10.17 -18.97
N THR A 72 -22.42 -9.98 -20.08
CA THR A 72 -23.04 -9.93 -21.40
C THR A 72 -23.45 -11.33 -21.90
N LYS A 73 -24.57 -11.38 -22.64
CA LYS A 73 -25.05 -12.61 -23.29
C LYS A 73 -24.02 -13.23 -24.23
N ALA A 74 -23.17 -12.42 -24.85
CA ALA A 74 -22.11 -12.88 -25.75
C ALA A 74 -21.04 -13.69 -25.00
N TYR A 75 -20.64 -13.26 -23.80
CA TYR A 75 -19.72 -14.02 -22.96
C TYR A 75 -20.34 -15.34 -22.49
N VAL A 76 -21.61 -15.29 -22.03
CA VAL A 76 -22.34 -16.49 -21.60
C VAL A 76 -22.48 -17.51 -22.74
N GLU A 77 -22.79 -17.06 -23.95
CA GLU A 77 -22.88 -17.91 -25.13
C GLU A 77 -21.51 -18.49 -25.52
N LYS A 78 -20.44 -17.69 -25.44
CA LYS A 78 -19.08 -18.16 -25.70
C LYS A 78 -18.67 -19.27 -24.73
N VAL A 79 -18.86 -19.06 -23.43
CA VAL A 79 -18.56 -20.07 -22.40
C VAL A 79 -19.41 -21.33 -22.60
N ALA A 80 -20.71 -21.17 -22.89
CA ALA A 80 -21.58 -22.31 -23.17
C ALA A 80 -21.10 -23.14 -24.38
N ARG A 81 -20.65 -22.47 -25.46
CA ARG A 81 -20.18 -23.14 -26.68
C ARG A 81 -18.78 -23.76 -26.52
N GLU A 82 -17.84 -23.06 -25.88
CA GLU A 82 -16.43 -23.46 -25.79
C GLU A 82 -16.15 -24.42 -24.63
N ASP A 83 -16.62 -24.09 -23.41
CA ASP A 83 -16.30 -24.87 -22.21
C ASP A 83 -17.30 -26.01 -21.96
N MET A 84 -18.58 -25.76 -22.27
CA MET A 84 -19.66 -26.72 -22.00
C MET A 84 -20.09 -27.51 -23.23
N LEU A 85 -19.50 -27.24 -24.40
CA LEU A 85 -19.86 -27.84 -25.70
C LEU A 85 -21.38 -27.80 -25.98
N MET A 86 -22.06 -26.79 -25.44
CA MET A 86 -23.50 -26.59 -25.61
C MET A 86 -23.76 -25.89 -26.93
N SER A 87 -24.77 -26.38 -27.63
CA SER A 87 -25.19 -25.84 -28.93
C SER A 87 -26.64 -25.41 -28.87
N LYS A 88 -27.01 -24.44 -29.72
CA LYS A 88 -28.38 -23.94 -29.79
C LYS A 88 -29.29 -24.99 -30.43
N LYS A 89 -30.56 -25.02 -30.04
CA LYS A 89 -31.55 -25.93 -30.61
C LYS A 89 -31.65 -25.73 -32.14
N GLY A 90 -31.26 -26.75 -32.91
CA GLY A 90 -31.26 -26.73 -34.38
C GLY A 90 -29.87 -26.62 -35.02
N ASP A 91 -28.81 -26.37 -34.25
CA ASP A 91 -27.44 -26.31 -34.75
C ASP A 91 -26.83 -27.73 -34.81
N THR A 92 -26.12 -28.04 -35.91
CA THR A 92 -25.36 -29.28 -36.07
C THR A 92 -24.00 -29.16 -35.38
N VAL A 93 -23.76 -30.00 -34.37
CA VAL A 93 -22.47 -30.04 -33.66
C VAL A 93 -21.53 -31.00 -34.36
N ILE A 94 -20.37 -30.50 -34.80
CA ILE A 94 -19.29 -31.32 -35.37
C ILE A 94 -18.19 -31.42 -34.31
N LEU A 95 -18.11 -32.59 -33.67
CA LEU A 95 -17.03 -32.92 -32.75
C LEU A 95 -15.89 -33.54 -33.55
N PHE A 96 -14.77 -32.85 -33.66
CA PHE A 96 -13.55 -33.46 -34.17
C PHE A 96 -12.90 -34.22 -33.00
N PRO A 97 -12.69 -35.55 -33.12
CA PRO A 97 -11.91 -36.27 -32.13
C PRO A 97 -10.50 -35.71 -32.16
N VAL A 98 -10.15 -34.94 -31.13
CA VAL A 98 -8.75 -34.61 -30.89
C VAL A 98 -8.17 -35.87 -30.30
N ASP A 99 -7.32 -36.57 -31.05
CA ASP A 99 -6.40 -37.58 -30.52
C ASP A 99 -5.42 -36.87 -29.58
N ARG A 100 -5.91 -36.46 -28.40
CA ARG A 100 -5.05 -36.18 -27.26
C ARG A 100 -4.61 -37.55 -26.79
N THR A 101 -3.44 -37.97 -27.25
CA THR A 101 -2.60 -38.90 -26.51
C THR A 101 -2.48 -38.33 -25.10
N VAL A 102 -3.34 -38.78 -24.20
CA VAL A 102 -3.31 -38.42 -22.79
C VAL A 102 -1.90 -38.79 -22.33
N PRO A 103 -1.03 -37.83 -21.95
CA PRO A 103 0.21 -38.18 -21.29
C PRO A 103 -0.21 -38.93 -20.04
N GLU A 104 0.26 -40.17 -19.93
CA GLU A 104 0.10 -41.01 -18.76
C GLU A 104 0.30 -40.15 -17.50
N PRO A 105 -0.59 -40.23 -16.48
CA PRO A 105 -0.42 -39.43 -15.29
C PRO A 105 0.92 -39.80 -14.66
N VAL A 106 1.90 -38.89 -14.80
CA VAL A 106 3.21 -39.02 -14.18
C VAL A 106 2.95 -39.19 -12.68
N SER A 107 3.28 -40.37 -12.16
CA SER A 107 3.18 -40.67 -10.72
C SER A 107 3.77 -39.49 -9.95
N PRO A 108 3.06 -38.92 -8.96
CA PRO A 108 3.56 -37.78 -8.22
C PRO A 108 4.91 -38.18 -7.61
N GLU A 109 5.95 -37.46 -8.04
CA GLU A 109 7.27 -37.53 -7.43
C GLU A 109 7.06 -37.36 -5.91
N PRO A 110 7.58 -38.28 -5.07
CA PRO A 110 7.36 -38.19 -3.64
C PRO A 110 7.83 -36.81 -3.20
N THR A 111 6.89 -36.01 -2.71
CA THR A 111 7.14 -34.67 -2.19
C THR A 111 8.00 -34.82 -0.94
N GLY A 112 9.29 -34.99 -1.15
CA GLY A 112 10.30 -34.93 -0.13
C GLY A 112 10.27 -33.51 0.39
N LEU A 113 9.74 -33.34 1.60
CA LEU A 113 9.85 -32.09 2.35
C LEU A 113 11.29 -31.56 2.18
N PRO A 114 11.47 -30.30 1.77
CA PRO A 114 12.81 -29.75 1.59
C PRO A 114 13.60 -29.97 2.86
N ARG A 115 14.81 -30.51 2.74
CA ARG A 115 15.70 -30.90 3.86
C ARG A 115 15.86 -29.81 4.92
N ALA A 116 15.65 -28.55 4.54
CA ALA A 116 15.61 -27.40 5.43
C ALA A 116 14.44 -27.44 6.43
N LEU A 117 13.24 -27.86 6.02
CA LEU A 117 12.07 -27.99 6.92
C LEU A 117 12.24 -29.13 7.91
N SER A 118 12.81 -30.27 7.49
CA SER A 118 13.10 -31.37 8.41
C SER A 118 14.16 -30.99 9.44
N GLN A 119 15.18 -30.23 9.06
CA GLN A 119 16.17 -29.69 10.01
C GLN A 119 15.54 -28.72 11.01
N LEU A 120 14.63 -27.86 10.58
CA LEU A 120 13.98 -26.86 11.44
C LEU A 120 13.04 -27.52 12.48
N ILE A 121 12.28 -28.53 12.06
CA ILE A 121 11.42 -29.33 12.97
C ILE A 121 12.28 -30.09 13.99
N THR A 122 13.42 -30.64 13.57
CA THR A 122 14.34 -31.36 14.47
C THR A 122 14.94 -30.42 15.51
N TRP A 123 15.27 -29.19 15.11
CA TRP A 123 15.83 -28.18 16.01
C TRP A 123 14.81 -27.72 17.06
N VAL A 124 13.56 -27.49 16.67
CA VAL A 124 12.47 -27.13 17.59
C VAL A 124 12.17 -28.25 18.59
N LYS A 125 12.21 -29.51 18.15
CA LYS A 125 12.03 -30.68 19.02
C LYS A 125 13.19 -30.92 20.00
N GLY A 126 14.37 -30.36 19.74
CA GLY A 126 15.52 -30.46 20.65
C GLY A 126 15.55 -29.39 21.75
N TRP A 127 14.67 -28.39 21.69
CA TRP A 127 14.59 -27.29 22.66
C TRP A 127 13.52 -27.51 23.74
N PHE A 128 12.55 -28.39 23.50
CA PHE A 128 11.53 -28.82 24.48
C PHE A 128 11.92 -30.15 25.12
#